data_AF-A3CXG6-F1
#
_entry.id   AF-A3CXG6-F1
#
_cell.length_a   1.000
_cell.length_b   1.000
_cell.length_c   1.000
_cell.angle_alpha   90.00
_cell.angle_beta   90.00
_cell.angle_gamma   90.00
#
_symmetry.space_group_name_H-M   'P 1'
#
loop_
_entity.id
_entity.type
_entity.pdbx_description
1 polymer ?
#
loop_
_entity_poly.entity_id
_entity_poly.type
_entity_poly.pdbx_seq_one_letter_code
_entity_poly.pdbx_strand_id
1 'polypeptide(L)'
;MNLMHEENLPMINYFLRNEGFTIPKPIFKQEFLIGLEKAISVGNFAILAKFLRKTADDFEEICNEAGIRSLVKRISAQKKDLEKLHGCFLTSDDLSALQFIVGLSSNPMGDFLEVSGPLYYLSEIASELEKNTENISEIILISSILWVYVNSFELTLHFIDRKLINHIEDKKIPLNRNIKPFYNVERKSSLSHASAERIHHTLCNLMGADPNKFDSILSHSSKTKGFRNKVSHSNLFFDSQKRAIVTLSGEECSISEFLKEYYRINAFLIKWLELSIGCNIDDPEVTEKITTGLKEYYSIYSTRYIKHSRAGLTPHFYNFVVSIRKGKGDEYLMKQRIKRKILRKRPLPKRHCWRK
;
A
#
# COMPACT_ATOMS: atom_id res chain seq x y z
N MET A 1 -6.20 26.48 -9.78
CA MET A 1 -5.41 25.47 -9.04
C MET A 1 -3.99 25.56 -9.60
N ASN A 2 -3.08 26.25 -8.90
CA ASN A 2 -1.70 26.41 -9.36
C ASN A 2 -1.01 25.05 -9.26
N LEU A 3 -0.72 24.44 -10.42
CA LEU A 3 0.23 23.34 -10.55
C LEU A 3 1.61 23.91 -10.17
N MET A 4 1.91 23.94 -8.88
CA MET A 4 3.24 24.25 -8.38
C MET A 4 4.22 23.27 -9.02
N HIS A 5 5.31 23.82 -9.56
CA HIS A 5 6.44 23.10 -10.12
C HIS A 5 6.71 21.79 -9.37
N GLU A 6 6.39 20.65 -9.99
CA GLU A 6 6.85 19.34 -9.53
C GLU A 6 8.38 19.34 -9.66
N GLU A 7 9.08 19.63 -8.56
CA GLU A 7 10.49 19.31 -8.46
C GLU A 7 10.65 17.81 -8.73
N ASN A 8 11.56 17.48 -9.65
CA ASN A 8 11.81 16.12 -10.08
C ASN A 8 12.36 15.33 -8.87
N LEU A 9 11.53 14.46 -8.28
CA LEU A 9 11.83 13.57 -7.16
C LEU A 9 12.14 12.15 -7.69
N PRO A 10 13.26 11.94 -8.42
CA PRO A 10 13.49 10.74 -9.22
C PRO A 10 13.55 9.46 -8.38
N MET A 11 14.01 9.52 -7.13
CA MET A 11 14.08 8.32 -6.31
C MET A 11 12.74 7.96 -5.69
N ILE A 12 11.99 8.93 -5.14
CA ILE A 12 10.64 8.66 -4.66
C ILE A 12 9.77 8.17 -5.83
N ASN A 13 9.87 8.81 -7.00
CA ASN A 13 9.19 8.36 -8.20
C ASN A 13 9.65 6.96 -8.64
N TYR A 14 10.92 6.61 -8.48
CA TYR A 14 11.41 5.24 -8.72
C TYR A 14 10.79 4.24 -7.73
N PHE A 15 10.71 4.55 -6.43
CA PHE A 15 10.09 3.67 -5.43
C PHE A 15 8.59 3.49 -5.66
N LEU A 16 7.89 4.58 -5.96
CA LEU A 16 6.48 4.57 -6.33
C LEU A 16 6.23 3.73 -7.59
N ARG A 17 7.13 3.79 -8.58
CA ARG A 17 6.96 3.10 -9.88
C ARG A 17 7.43 1.64 -9.88
N ASN A 18 8.50 1.31 -9.16
CA ASN A 18 9.20 0.02 -9.32
C ASN A 18 9.27 -0.82 -8.05
N GLU A 19 9.07 -0.24 -6.86
CA GLU A 19 9.21 -0.95 -5.58
C GLU A 19 7.87 -1.03 -4.82
N GLY A 20 6.79 -0.50 -5.38
CA GLY A 20 5.44 -0.60 -4.81
C GLY A 20 5.23 0.19 -3.51
N PHE A 21 6.13 1.12 -3.19
CA PHE A 21 6.00 1.95 -1.99
C PHE A 21 4.91 3.01 -2.23
N THR A 22 3.77 2.91 -1.54
CA THR A 22 2.73 3.93 -1.67
C THR A 22 2.84 4.94 -0.53
N ILE A 23 3.17 6.19 -0.86
CA ILE A 23 3.10 7.29 0.10
C ILE A 23 1.72 7.93 -0.05
N PRO A 24 0.88 7.96 1.00
CA PRO A 24 -0.36 8.71 0.96
C PRO A 24 -0.02 10.21 0.93
N LYS A 25 0.19 10.73 -0.29
CA LYS A 25 0.49 12.15 -0.55
C LYS A 25 -0.49 13.11 0.14
N PRO A 26 -1.78 12.79 0.30
CA PRO A 26 -2.68 13.66 1.06
C PRO A 26 -2.23 13.87 2.52
N ILE A 27 -1.58 12.89 3.15
CA ILE A 27 -1.20 12.95 4.58
C ILE A 27 0.07 13.78 4.80
N PHE A 28 0.97 13.82 3.82
CA PHE A 28 2.29 14.44 3.97
C PHE A 28 2.43 15.68 3.10
N LYS A 29 3.00 16.74 3.67
CA LYS A 29 3.39 17.93 2.90
C LYS A 29 4.58 17.62 1.98
N GLN A 30 4.81 18.47 0.99
CA GLN A 30 5.88 18.29 0.02
C GLN A 30 7.27 18.25 0.68
N GLU A 31 7.45 18.99 1.77
CA GLU A 31 8.69 19.05 2.56
C GLU A 31 9.08 17.68 3.13
N PHE A 32 8.09 16.88 3.53
CA PHE A 32 8.32 15.50 3.98
C PHE A 32 8.90 14.65 2.85
N LEU A 33 8.30 14.73 1.65
CA LEU A 33 8.77 13.98 0.48
C LEU A 33 10.20 14.39 0.10
N ILE A 34 10.47 15.69 0.04
CA ILE A 34 11.82 16.21 -0.24
C ILE A 34 12.83 15.72 0.82
N GLY A 35 12.44 15.76 2.10
CA GLY A 35 13.28 15.30 3.20
C GLY A 35 13.57 13.79 3.14
N LEU A 36 12.55 12.98 2.85
CA LEU A 36 12.65 11.55 2.71
C LEU A 36 13.55 11.18 1.53
N GLU A 37 13.38 11.82 0.37
CA GLU A 37 14.25 11.60 -0.80
C GLU A 37 15.71 11.92 -0.48
N LYS A 38 15.97 13.07 0.15
CA LYS A 38 17.33 13.44 0.57
C LYS A 38 17.90 12.39 1.52
N ALA A 39 17.15 11.96 2.53
CA ALA A 39 17.61 10.98 3.50
C ALA A 39 17.93 9.61 2.85
N ILE A 40 17.06 9.13 1.96
CA ILE A 40 17.30 7.90 1.20
C ILE A 40 18.52 8.06 0.28
N SER A 41 18.70 9.22 -0.35
CA SER A 41 19.72 9.43 -1.40
C SER A 41 21.14 9.39 -0.84
N VAL A 42 21.29 9.72 0.44
CA VAL A 42 22.57 9.61 1.12
C VAL A 42 22.92 8.14 1.42
N GLY A 43 21.93 7.25 1.48
CA GLY A 43 22.13 5.81 1.68
C GLY A 43 22.72 5.45 3.04
N ASN A 44 22.50 6.31 4.05
CA ASN A 44 23.02 6.13 5.41
C ASN A 44 21.86 5.99 6.40
N PHE A 45 21.81 4.86 7.09
CA PHE A 45 20.77 4.53 8.07
C PHE A 45 20.68 5.53 9.24
N ALA A 46 21.79 6.12 9.66
CA ALA A 46 21.77 7.13 10.73
C ALA A 46 21.11 8.44 10.26
N ILE A 47 21.28 8.80 8.99
CA ILE A 47 20.65 9.98 8.39
C ILE A 47 19.15 9.73 8.19
N LEU A 48 18.77 8.55 7.69
CA LEU A 48 17.37 8.16 7.62
C LEU A 48 16.73 8.14 9.00
N ALA A 49 17.38 7.57 10.00
CA ALA A 49 16.87 7.58 11.37
C ALA A 49 16.70 8.99 11.93
N LYS A 50 17.66 9.89 11.69
CA LYS A 50 17.56 11.30 12.11
C LYS A 50 16.39 12.00 11.43
N PHE A 51 16.18 11.74 10.14
CA PHE A 51 15.00 12.26 9.43
C PHE A 51 13.71 11.74 10.06
N LEU A 52 13.57 10.42 10.27
CA LEU A 52 12.37 9.85 10.90
C LEU A 52 12.16 10.34 12.34
N ARG A 53 13.25 10.62 13.07
CA ARG A 53 13.17 11.22 14.40
C ARG A 53 12.62 12.63 14.33
N LYS A 54 13.16 13.46 13.43
CA LYS A 54 12.66 14.81 13.18
C LYS A 54 11.18 14.78 12.77
N THR A 55 10.81 13.86 11.89
CA THR A 55 9.43 13.63 11.48
C THR A 55 8.51 13.35 12.67
N ALA A 56 8.97 12.58 13.66
CA ALA A 56 8.17 12.31 14.86
C ALA A 56 8.10 13.52 15.81
N ASP A 57 9.21 14.23 16.00
CA ASP A 57 9.32 15.37 16.93
C ASP A 57 8.61 16.63 16.38
N ASP A 58 8.69 16.88 15.07
CA ASP A 58 8.15 18.06 14.38
C ASP A 58 6.99 17.68 13.42
N PHE A 59 6.14 16.73 13.81
CA PHE A 59 5.15 16.11 12.92
C PHE A 59 4.18 17.12 12.30
N GLU A 60 3.77 18.16 13.03
CA GLU A 60 2.88 19.21 12.56
C GLU A 60 3.47 19.99 11.37
N GLU A 61 4.80 20.16 11.34
CA GLU A 61 5.49 20.87 10.26
C GLU A 61 5.46 20.08 8.95
N ILE A 62 5.48 18.75 9.04
CA ILE A 62 5.58 17.84 7.89
C ILE A 62 4.25 17.18 7.49
N CYS A 63 3.29 17.14 8.39
CA CYS A 63 1.98 16.54 8.18
C CYS A 63 1.02 17.55 7.58
N ASN A 64 0.17 17.07 6.67
CA ASN A 64 -0.95 17.81 6.12
C ASN A 64 -2.23 17.36 6.84
N GLU A 65 -2.52 17.98 7.99
CA GLU A 65 -3.70 17.64 8.80
C GLU A 65 -5.02 17.85 8.03
N ALA A 66 -5.10 18.87 7.19
CA ALA A 66 -6.25 19.08 6.30
C ALA A 66 -6.42 17.92 5.31
N GLY A 67 -5.30 17.35 4.83
CA GLY A 67 -5.31 16.17 3.99
C GLY A 67 -5.70 14.88 4.72
N ILE A 68 -5.29 14.71 5.99
CA ILE A 68 -5.81 13.63 6.85
C ILE A 68 -7.33 13.76 7.01
N ARG A 69 -7.83 14.95 7.35
CA ARG A 69 -9.28 15.17 7.46
C ARG A 69 -10.01 14.90 6.15
N SER A 70 -9.43 15.29 5.01
CA SER A 70 -10.00 14.99 3.69
C SER A 70 -10.03 13.49 3.39
N LEU A 71 -8.99 12.75 3.74
CA LEU A 71 -8.90 11.30 3.60
C LEU A 71 -9.99 10.62 4.46
N VAL A 72 -10.04 10.94 5.75
CA VAL A 72 -11.02 10.41 6.71
C VAL A 72 -12.44 10.67 6.23
N LYS A 73 -12.75 11.91 5.85
CA LYS A 73 -14.09 12.29 5.35
C LYS A 73 -14.49 11.48 4.12
N ARG A 74 -13.55 11.25 3.19
CA ARG A 74 -13.81 10.48 1.97
C ARG A 74 -14.09 9.02 2.27
N ILE A 75 -13.27 8.40 3.12
CA ILE A 75 -13.44 6.99 3.51
C ILE A 75 -14.74 6.82 4.32
N SER A 76 -15.04 7.74 5.23
CA SER A 76 -16.29 7.77 6.00
C SER A 76 -17.52 7.87 5.09
N ALA A 77 -17.49 8.73 4.07
CA ALA A 77 -18.59 8.83 3.10
C ALA A 77 -18.83 7.49 2.40
N GLN A 78 -17.77 6.87 1.87
CA GLN A 78 -17.88 5.56 1.23
C GLN A 78 -18.41 4.48 2.17
N LYS A 79 -17.94 4.44 3.42
CA LYS A 79 -18.44 3.51 4.42
C LYS A 79 -19.95 3.66 4.61
N LYS A 80 -20.44 4.90 4.76
CA LYS A 80 -21.87 5.18 4.94
C LYS A 80 -22.68 4.76 3.71
N ASP A 81 -22.17 5.00 2.51
CA ASP A 81 -22.83 4.60 1.27
C ASP A 81 -22.93 3.06 1.17
N LEU A 82 -21.86 2.34 1.54
CA LEU A 82 -21.85 0.87 1.62
C LEU A 82 -22.87 0.33 2.63
N GLU A 83 -22.87 0.88 3.85
CA GLU A 83 -23.75 0.46 4.94
C GLU A 83 -25.22 0.72 4.61
N LYS A 84 -25.53 1.87 3.99
CA LYS A 84 -26.89 2.26 3.61
C LYS A 84 -27.49 1.33 2.55
N LEU A 85 -26.68 0.88 1.59
CA LEU A 85 -27.18 0.07 0.48
C LEU A 85 -27.39 -1.40 0.85
N HIS A 86 -26.60 -1.94 1.78
CA HIS A 86 -26.51 -3.40 1.95
C HIS A 86 -26.22 -3.89 3.39
N GLY A 87 -26.07 -3.01 4.38
CA GLY A 87 -25.72 -3.40 5.75
C GLY A 87 -24.25 -3.83 5.90
N CYS A 88 -23.99 -4.88 6.69
CA CYS A 88 -22.64 -5.41 6.89
C CYS A 88 -22.26 -6.39 5.77
N PHE A 89 -21.28 -6.01 4.93
CA PHE A 89 -20.75 -6.85 3.86
C PHE A 89 -19.73 -7.90 4.30
N LEU A 90 -19.16 -7.75 5.49
CA LEU A 90 -18.09 -8.63 5.98
C LEU A 90 -18.67 -9.81 6.72
N THR A 91 -18.14 -11.01 6.42
CA THR A 91 -18.45 -12.22 7.18
C THR A 91 -17.70 -12.23 8.52
N SER A 92 -18.08 -13.12 9.43
CA SER A 92 -17.30 -13.38 10.66
C SER A 92 -15.86 -13.82 10.36
N ASP A 93 -15.67 -14.53 9.25
CA ASP A 93 -14.37 -15.03 8.82
C ASP A 93 -13.51 -13.91 8.23
N ASP A 94 -14.11 -12.95 7.52
CA ASP A 94 -13.41 -11.72 7.11
C ASP A 94 -12.88 -10.95 8.31
N LEU A 95 -13.71 -10.77 9.33
CA LEU A 95 -13.33 -10.06 10.55
C LEU A 95 -12.24 -10.81 11.32
N SER A 96 -12.34 -12.14 11.41
CA SER A 96 -11.33 -12.98 12.06
C SER A 96 -10.00 -12.95 11.31
N ALA A 97 -10.04 -13.00 9.97
CA ALA A 97 -8.86 -12.84 9.12
C ALA A 97 -8.20 -11.47 9.34
N LEU A 98 -8.97 -10.39 9.31
CA LEU A 98 -8.46 -9.04 9.55
C LEU A 98 -7.81 -8.88 10.91
N GLN A 99 -8.46 -9.36 11.98
CA GLN A 99 -7.91 -9.33 13.33
C GLN A 99 -6.58 -10.09 13.41
N PHE A 100 -6.50 -11.27 12.79
CA PHE A 100 -5.26 -12.03 12.71
C PHE A 100 -4.17 -11.26 11.97
N ILE A 101 -4.47 -10.76 10.76
CA ILE A 101 -3.54 -10.05 9.88
C ILE A 101 -2.98 -8.79 10.55
N VAL A 102 -3.84 -7.96 11.16
CA VAL A 102 -3.43 -6.76 11.89
C VAL A 102 -2.63 -7.14 13.14
N GLY A 103 -3.00 -8.25 13.81
CA GLY A 103 -2.27 -8.81 14.94
C GLY A 103 -0.84 -9.29 14.62
N LEU A 104 -0.50 -9.51 13.34
CA LEU A 104 0.87 -9.83 12.92
C LEU A 104 1.80 -8.61 12.98
N SER A 105 1.23 -7.41 12.99
CA SER A 105 1.97 -6.14 12.94
C SER A 105 2.45 -5.72 14.32
N SER A 106 3.76 -5.57 14.47
CA SER A 106 4.34 -4.88 15.65
C SER A 106 4.00 -3.38 15.71
N ASN A 107 3.55 -2.80 14.59
CA ASN A 107 3.06 -1.43 14.52
C ASN A 107 1.93 -1.33 13.47
N PRO A 108 0.66 -1.33 13.90
CA PRO A 108 -0.50 -1.27 13.01
C PRO A 108 -0.59 0.00 12.16
N MET A 109 0.08 1.10 12.51
CA MET A 109 0.10 2.33 11.72
C MET A 109 0.91 2.20 10.42
N GLY A 110 1.81 1.22 10.33
CA GLY A 110 2.40 0.85 9.05
C GLY A 110 1.34 0.36 8.06
N ASP A 111 0.39 -0.43 8.55
CA ASP A 111 -0.69 -1.00 7.74
C ASP A 111 -1.64 0.10 7.29
N PHE A 112 -1.93 1.06 8.18
CA PHE A 112 -2.69 2.26 7.82
C PHE A 112 -2.03 3.01 6.65
N LEU A 113 -0.72 3.24 6.68
CA LEU A 113 -0.01 3.94 5.60
C LEU A 113 -0.03 3.15 4.28
N GLU A 114 0.17 1.82 4.34
CA GLU A 114 0.17 0.95 3.16
C GLU A 114 -1.22 0.90 2.49
N VAL A 115 -2.31 0.86 3.28
CA VAL A 115 -3.68 0.74 2.76
C VAL A 115 -4.31 2.09 2.38
N SER A 116 -4.06 3.15 3.17
CA SER A 116 -4.77 4.43 3.01
C SER A 116 -4.45 5.16 1.72
N GLY A 117 -3.20 5.09 1.24
CA GLY A 117 -2.77 5.75 0.00
C GLY A 117 -3.50 5.22 -1.23
N PRO A 118 -3.38 3.91 -1.54
CA PRO A 118 -4.11 3.31 -2.66
C PRO A 118 -5.62 3.47 -2.52
N LEU A 119 -6.17 3.26 -1.31
CA LEU A 119 -7.60 3.41 -1.09
C LEU A 119 -8.07 4.82 -1.42
N TYR A 120 -7.35 5.87 -0.99
CA TYR A 120 -7.69 7.25 -1.34
C TYR A 120 -7.82 7.46 -2.85
N TYR A 121 -6.85 7.01 -3.65
CA TYR A 121 -6.88 7.18 -5.11
C TYR A 121 -8.01 6.39 -5.76
N LEU A 122 -8.24 5.16 -5.30
CA LEU A 122 -9.36 4.32 -5.78
C LEU A 122 -10.71 4.97 -5.43
N SER A 123 -10.81 5.59 -4.26
CA SER A 123 -11.97 6.36 -3.82
C SER A 123 -12.18 7.66 -4.60
N GLU A 124 -11.11 8.30 -5.07
CA GLU A 124 -11.21 9.45 -5.97
C GLU A 124 -11.81 9.05 -7.31
N ILE A 125 -11.32 7.96 -7.91
CA ILE A 125 -11.84 7.43 -9.17
C ILE A 125 -13.31 7.05 -9.04
N ALA A 126 -13.68 6.29 -8.00
CA ALA A 126 -15.07 5.90 -7.76
C ALA A 126 -15.99 7.12 -7.61
N SER A 127 -15.57 8.12 -6.83
CA SER A 127 -16.36 9.34 -6.61
C SER A 127 -16.53 10.18 -7.88
N GLU A 128 -15.50 10.28 -8.72
CA GLU A 128 -15.59 11.01 -9.99
C GLU A 128 -16.48 10.27 -11.00
N LEU A 129 -16.46 8.93 -11.02
CA LEU A 129 -17.37 8.14 -11.82
C LEU A 129 -18.83 8.35 -11.41
N GLU A 130 -19.13 8.34 -10.11
CA GLU A 130 -20.47 8.55 -9.56
C GLU A 130 -21.05 9.93 -9.90
N LYS A 131 -20.26 10.99 -9.73
CA LYS A 131 -20.68 12.37 -10.04
C LYS A 131 -20.97 12.62 -11.51
N ASN A 132 -20.29 11.88 -12.39
CA ASN A 132 -20.36 12.07 -13.84
C ASN A 132 -21.15 10.97 -14.55
N THR A 133 -21.98 10.22 -13.82
CA THR A 133 -22.78 9.09 -14.33
C THR A 133 -23.65 9.45 -15.54
N GLU A 134 -24.19 10.67 -15.60
CA GLU A 134 -25.00 11.13 -16.74
C GLU A 134 -24.17 11.43 -18.00
N ASN A 135 -22.87 11.70 -17.86
CA ASN A 135 -21.98 12.12 -18.94
C ASN A 135 -21.06 10.98 -19.44
N ILE A 136 -21.09 9.82 -18.78
CA ILE A 136 -20.20 8.69 -19.05
C ILE A 136 -21.06 7.50 -19.50
N SER A 137 -20.68 6.87 -20.62
CA SER A 137 -21.38 5.67 -21.09
C SER A 137 -21.32 4.54 -20.04
N GLU A 138 -22.38 3.73 -19.96
CA GLU A 138 -22.45 2.57 -19.05
C GLU A 138 -21.24 1.63 -19.21
N ILE A 139 -20.74 1.48 -20.44
CA ILE A 139 -19.54 0.68 -20.74
C ILE A 139 -18.32 1.20 -19.98
N ILE A 140 -18.01 2.49 -20.15
CA ILE A 140 -16.88 3.13 -19.48
C ILE A 140 -17.05 3.07 -17.95
N LEU A 141 -18.27 3.30 -17.46
CA LEU A 141 -18.56 3.25 -16.03
C LEU A 141 -18.26 1.87 -15.43
N ILE A 142 -18.83 0.80 -16.01
CA ILE A 142 -18.66 -0.56 -15.51
C ILE A 142 -17.23 -1.05 -15.70
N SER A 143 -16.60 -0.77 -16.85
CA SER A 143 -15.20 -1.12 -17.08
C SER A 143 -14.26 -0.44 -16.08
N SER A 144 -14.56 0.81 -15.70
CA SER A 144 -13.77 1.52 -14.70
C SER A 144 -13.96 0.92 -13.30
N ILE A 145 -15.19 0.57 -12.90
CA ILE A 145 -15.44 -0.08 -11.61
C ILE A 145 -14.79 -1.48 -11.55
N LEU A 146 -14.86 -2.25 -12.64
CA LEU A 146 -14.10 -3.51 -12.79
C LEU A 146 -12.61 -3.31 -12.55
N TRP A 147 -12.03 -2.26 -13.15
CA TRP A 147 -10.63 -1.93 -12.96
C TRP A 147 -10.32 -1.55 -11.50
N VAL A 148 -11.17 -0.73 -10.86
CA VAL A 148 -11.01 -0.39 -9.44
C VAL A 148 -11.06 -1.65 -8.57
N TYR A 149 -12.02 -2.55 -8.81
CA TYR A 149 -12.13 -3.83 -8.10
C TYR A 149 -10.87 -4.68 -8.22
N VAL A 150 -10.36 -4.87 -9.44
CA VAL A 150 -9.14 -5.65 -9.71
C VAL A 150 -7.97 -5.07 -8.93
N ASN A 151 -7.78 -3.75 -8.98
CA ASN A 151 -6.69 -3.10 -8.26
C ASN A 151 -6.83 -3.21 -6.73
N SER A 152 -8.03 -3.02 -6.18
CA SER A 152 -8.28 -3.22 -4.75
C SER A 152 -8.00 -4.64 -4.30
N PHE A 153 -8.37 -5.63 -5.12
CA PHE A 153 -8.17 -7.03 -4.80
C PHE A 153 -6.68 -7.42 -4.85
N GLU A 154 -5.97 -7.09 -5.92
CA GLU A 154 -4.53 -7.38 -6.06
C GLU A 154 -3.72 -6.68 -4.96
N LEU A 155 -4.09 -5.45 -4.61
CA LEU A 155 -3.49 -4.74 -3.46
C LEU A 155 -3.68 -5.52 -2.16
N THR A 156 -4.89 -6.03 -1.92
CA THR A 156 -5.21 -6.83 -0.73
C THR A 156 -4.36 -8.10 -0.70
N LEU A 157 -4.24 -8.81 -1.82
CA LEU A 157 -3.39 -10.00 -1.93
C LEU A 157 -1.92 -9.68 -1.63
N HIS A 158 -1.42 -8.60 -2.21
CA HIS A 158 -0.04 -8.16 -2.03
C HIS A 158 0.31 -7.90 -0.57
N PHE A 159 -0.55 -7.17 0.16
CA PHE A 159 -0.30 -6.85 1.56
C PHE A 159 -0.42 -8.07 2.48
N ILE A 160 -1.42 -8.92 2.25
CA ILE A 160 -1.57 -10.15 3.05
C ILE A 160 -0.38 -11.08 2.80
N ASP A 161 0.04 -11.29 1.54
CA ASP A 161 1.20 -12.13 1.20
C ASP A 161 2.46 -11.69 1.95
N ARG A 162 2.80 -10.40 1.91
CA ARG A 162 3.97 -9.86 2.62
C ARG A 162 3.89 -10.06 4.12
N LYS A 163 2.71 -9.87 4.72
CA LYS A 163 2.51 -10.07 6.16
C LYS A 163 2.71 -11.51 6.58
N LEU A 164 2.14 -12.45 5.82
CA LEU A 164 2.28 -13.87 6.10
C LEU A 164 3.74 -14.32 5.97
N ILE A 165 4.46 -13.87 4.95
CA ILE A 165 5.90 -14.17 4.79
C ILE A 165 6.70 -13.66 5.98
N ASN A 166 6.55 -12.36 6.30
CA ASN A 166 7.29 -11.76 7.41
C ASN A 166 7.00 -12.51 8.71
N HIS A 167 5.75 -12.87 8.97
CA HIS A 167 5.38 -13.64 10.14
C HIS A 167 6.04 -15.02 10.18
N ILE A 168 6.03 -15.76 9.06
CA ILE A 168 6.67 -17.07 8.93
C ILE A 168 8.18 -16.96 9.22
N GLU A 169 8.85 -15.94 8.68
CA GLU A 169 10.29 -15.72 8.86
C GLU A 169 10.63 -15.28 10.29
N ASP A 170 9.93 -14.28 10.82
CA ASP A 170 10.16 -13.70 12.14
C ASP A 170 9.93 -14.73 13.25
N LYS A 171 8.88 -15.56 13.11
CA LYS A 171 8.56 -16.62 14.07
C LYS A 171 9.26 -17.95 13.77
N LYS A 172 10.04 -18.04 12.70
CA LYS A 172 10.72 -19.26 12.24
C LYS A 172 9.75 -20.44 12.13
N ILE A 173 8.58 -20.21 11.55
CA ILE A 173 7.52 -21.23 11.43
C ILE A 173 8.02 -22.37 10.52
N PRO A 174 7.91 -23.64 10.94
CA PRO A 174 8.33 -24.77 10.12
C PRO A 174 7.57 -24.84 8.78
N LEU A 175 8.33 -24.98 7.68
CA LEU A 175 7.78 -25.10 6.32
C LEU A 175 7.20 -26.50 6.06
N ASN A 176 6.05 -26.78 6.67
CA ASN A 176 5.31 -28.03 6.45
C ASN A 176 4.66 -28.07 5.05
N ARG A 177 4.01 -29.20 4.72
CA ARG A 177 3.34 -29.41 3.42
C ARG A 177 2.31 -28.33 3.04
N ASN A 178 1.74 -27.63 4.02
CA ASN A 178 0.69 -26.63 3.83
C ASN A 178 1.26 -25.22 3.59
N ILE A 179 2.38 -24.89 4.25
CA ILE A 179 3.02 -23.55 4.16
C ILE A 179 4.05 -23.49 3.03
N LYS A 180 4.76 -24.59 2.78
CA LYS A 180 5.83 -24.68 1.78
C LYS A 180 5.41 -24.22 0.37
N PRO A 181 4.20 -24.56 -0.16
CA PRO A 181 3.78 -24.09 -1.48
C PRO A 181 3.58 -22.58 -1.60
N PHE A 182 3.20 -21.92 -0.50
CA PHE A 182 3.10 -20.46 -0.42
C PHE A 182 4.47 -19.81 -0.27
N TYR A 183 5.33 -20.38 0.58
CA TYR A 183 6.67 -19.85 0.83
C TYR A 183 7.55 -19.88 -0.44
N ASN A 184 7.49 -20.97 -1.19
CA ASN A 184 8.32 -21.19 -2.39
C ASN A 184 7.86 -20.44 -3.65
N VAL A 185 6.85 -19.58 -3.59
CA VAL A 185 6.46 -18.74 -4.74
C VAL A 185 7.62 -17.82 -5.11
N GLU A 186 8.02 -17.81 -6.38
CA GLU A 186 9.01 -16.89 -6.90
C GLU A 186 8.47 -15.45 -6.90
N ARG A 187 8.95 -14.62 -5.98
CA ARG A 187 8.60 -13.20 -5.90
C ARG A 187 9.69 -12.36 -6.54
N LYS A 188 9.78 -12.43 -7.88
CA LYS A 188 10.83 -11.77 -8.67
C LYS A 188 10.72 -10.25 -8.69
N SER A 189 9.51 -9.71 -8.56
CA SER A 189 9.27 -8.27 -8.44
C SER A 189 8.69 -7.92 -7.07
N SER A 190 8.85 -6.67 -6.65
CA SER A 190 8.26 -6.16 -5.40
C SER A 190 6.73 -6.23 -5.39
N LEU A 191 6.09 -6.36 -6.55
CA LEU A 191 4.63 -6.47 -6.70
C LEU A 191 4.16 -7.92 -6.82
N SER A 192 5.07 -8.88 -6.92
CA SER A 192 4.73 -10.30 -7.02
C SER A 192 4.23 -10.83 -5.69
N HIS A 193 3.09 -11.52 -5.69
CA HIS A 193 2.53 -12.21 -4.53
C HIS A 193 2.10 -13.63 -4.89
N ALA A 194 1.84 -14.48 -3.89
CA ALA A 194 1.22 -15.77 -4.12
C ALA A 194 -0.22 -15.61 -4.65
N SER A 195 -0.74 -16.65 -5.31
CA SER A 195 -2.16 -16.66 -5.72
C SER A 195 -3.07 -16.55 -4.50
N ALA A 196 -4.26 -15.99 -4.71
CA ALA A 196 -5.24 -15.81 -3.66
C ALA A 196 -5.58 -17.15 -2.94
N GLU A 197 -5.57 -18.27 -3.65
CA GLU A 197 -5.71 -19.62 -3.09
C GLU A 197 -4.59 -19.98 -2.11
N ARG A 198 -3.34 -19.76 -2.49
CA ARG A 198 -2.19 -20.06 -1.64
C ARG A 198 -2.17 -19.18 -0.40
N ILE A 199 -2.55 -17.91 -0.55
CA ILE A 199 -2.70 -16.97 0.56
C ILE A 199 -3.79 -17.46 1.52
N HIS A 200 -4.99 -17.77 1.00
CA HIS A 200 -6.11 -18.30 1.80
C HIS A 200 -5.74 -19.55 2.58
N HIS A 201 -5.19 -20.55 1.91
CA HIS A 201 -4.76 -21.77 2.57
C HIS A 201 -3.74 -21.47 3.67
N THR A 202 -2.73 -20.65 3.40
CA THR A 202 -1.71 -20.32 4.39
C THR A 202 -2.30 -19.57 5.57
N LEU A 203 -3.17 -18.60 5.33
CA LEU A 203 -3.88 -17.84 6.35
C LEU A 203 -4.70 -18.77 7.26
N CYS A 204 -5.55 -19.63 6.68
CA CYS A 204 -6.34 -20.61 7.42
C CYS A 204 -5.46 -21.55 8.24
N ASN A 205 -4.36 -22.04 7.67
CA ASN A 205 -3.43 -22.91 8.39
C ASN A 205 -2.79 -22.22 9.59
N LEU A 206 -2.40 -20.95 9.46
CA LEU A 206 -1.81 -20.18 10.55
C LEU A 206 -2.84 -19.81 11.64
N MET A 207 -4.10 -19.63 11.26
CA MET A 207 -5.22 -19.38 12.17
C MET A 207 -5.77 -20.66 12.81
N GLY A 208 -5.40 -21.85 12.32
CA GLY A 208 -5.99 -23.13 12.74
C GLY A 208 -7.43 -23.35 12.21
N ALA A 209 -7.81 -22.67 11.13
CA ALA A 209 -9.12 -22.78 10.50
C ALA A 209 -9.14 -23.81 9.35
N ASP A 210 -10.32 -24.40 9.08
CA ASP A 210 -10.53 -25.27 7.92
C ASP A 210 -10.69 -24.42 6.64
N PRO A 211 -9.75 -24.50 5.68
CA PRO A 211 -9.79 -23.67 4.47
C PRO A 211 -11.03 -23.92 3.61
N ASN A 212 -11.71 -25.07 3.75
CA ASN A 212 -12.92 -25.38 2.98
C ASN A 212 -14.19 -24.77 3.59
N LYS A 213 -14.14 -24.34 4.85
CA LYS A 213 -15.27 -23.77 5.58
C LYS A 213 -15.09 -22.27 5.87
N PHE A 214 -13.86 -21.77 5.79
CA PHE A 214 -13.53 -20.38 6.05
C PHE A 214 -13.95 -19.49 4.88
N ASP A 215 -15.03 -18.71 5.05
CA ASP A 215 -15.60 -17.84 4.03
C ASP A 215 -15.10 -16.39 4.16
N SER A 216 -13.84 -16.16 3.80
CA SER A 216 -13.29 -14.81 3.63
C SER A 216 -13.39 -14.31 2.18
N ILE A 217 -13.01 -13.06 1.93
CA ILE A 217 -12.75 -12.50 0.59
C ILE A 217 -11.66 -13.27 -0.18
N LEU A 218 -10.93 -14.17 0.50
CA LEU A 218 -9.94 -15.07 -0.08
C LEU A 218 -10.48 -16.51 -0.23
N SER A 219 -11.74 -16.79 0.09
CA SER A 219 -12.30 -18.15 0.12
C SER A 219 -12.69 -18.71 -1.25
N HIS A 220 -12.75 -20.05 -1.33
CA HIS A 220 -13.16 -20.83 -2.50
C HIS A 220 -14.68 -20.99 -2.66
N SER A 221 -15.51 -20.21 -1.96
CA SER A 221 -16.96 -20.32 -2.10
C SER A 221 -17.39 -20.05 -3.55
N SER A 222 -18.42 -20.76 -4.03
CA SER A 222 -18.72 -20.88 -5.47
C SER A 222 -19.01 -19.56 -6.20
N LYS A 223 -19.41 -18.50 -5.46
CA LYS A 223 -19.71 -17.18 -6.01
C LYS A 223 -18.48 -16.26 -6.13
N THR A 224 -17.58 -16.28 -5.14
CA THR A 224 -16.32 -15.51 -5.13
C THR A 224 -15.24 -16.13 -6.01
N LYS A 225 -15.23 -17.46 -6.17
CA LYS A 225 -14.23 -18.21 -6.95
C LYS A 225 -14.14 -17.76 -8.42
N GLY A 226 -15.28 -17.51 -9.08
CA GLY A 226 -15.34 -17.12 -10.49
C GLY A 226 -14.69 -15.77 -10.76
N PHE A 227 -14.84 -14.83 -9.82
CA PHE A 227 -14.22 -13.51 -9.89
C PHE A 227 -12.74 -13.57 -9.51
N ARG A 228 -12.39 -14.19 -8.37
CA ARG A 228 -11.01 -14.21 -7.83
C ARG A 228 -9.97 -14.82 -8.75
N ASN A 229 -10.23 -16.01 -9.31
CA ASN A 229 -9.27 -16.72 -10.17
C ASN A 229 -9.02 -16.02 -11.52
N LYS A 230 -9.83 -15.00 -11.86
CA LYS A 230 -9.82 -14.34 -13.17
C LYS A 230 -9.44 -12.85 -13.06
N VAL A 231 -9.63 -12.24 -11.89
CA VAL A 231 -9.08 -10.93 -11.51
C VAL A 231 -7.55 -10.94 -11.55
N SER A 232 -6.90 -11.98 -11.05
CA SER A 232 -5.42 -12.12 -11.06
C SER A 232 -4.80 -12.23 -12.46
N HIS A 233 -5.63 -12.30 -13.50
CA HIS A 233 -5.21 -12.34 -14.90
C HIS A 233 -5.89 -11.27 -15.78
N SER A 234 -6.66 -10.32 -15.19
CA SER A 234 -7.40 -9.27 -15.94
C SER A 234 -8.37 -9.83 -17.00
N ASN A 235 -9.08 -10.91 -16.66
CA ASN A 235 -9.91 -11.68 -17.58
C ASN A 235 -11.42 -11.44 -17.42
N LEU A 236 -11.80 -10.22 -17.03
CA LEU A 236 -13.18 -9.78 -16.83
C LEU A 236 -13.53 -8.66 -17.81
N PHE A 237 -14.62 -8.82 -18.56
CA PHE A 237 -15.09 -7.85 -19.54
C PHE A 237 -16.57 -7.58 -19.33
N PHE A 238 -16.99 -6.34 -19.58
CA PHE A 238 -18.40 -6.02 -19.62
C PHE A 238 -18.92 -6.22 -21.05
N ASP A 239 -19.88 -7.12 -21.21
CA ASP A 239 -20.63 -7.29 -22.46
C ASP A 239 -21.90 -6.42 -22.38
N SER A 240 -21.91 -5.33 -23.15
CA SER A 240 -23.03 -4.38 -23.16
C SER A 240 -24.29 -4.93 -23.82
N GLN A 241 -24.18 -5.91 -24.72
CA GLN A 241 -25.35 -6.52 -25.36
C GLN A 241 -26.07 -7.46 -24.40
N LYS A 242 -25.31 -8.22 -23.61
CA LYS A 242 -25.84 -9.11 -22.57
C LYS A 242 -26.07 -8.42 -21.23
N ARG A 243 -25.50 -7.22 -21.06
CA ARG A 243 -25.48 -6.44 -19.83
C ARG A 243 -24.95 -7.24 -18.63
N ALA A 244 -23.87 -7.98 -18.87
CA ALA A 244 -23.27 -8.92 -17.93
C ALA A 244 -21.74 -8.79 -17.90
N ILE A 245 -21.14 -9.18 -16.78
CA ILE A 245 -19.69 -9.36 -16.68
C ILE A 245 -19.37 -10.76 -17.19
N VAL A 246 -18.57 -10.83 -18.25
CA VAL A 246 -18.17 -12.07 -18.90
C VAL A 246 -16.70 -12.33 -18.59
N THR A 247 -16.43 -13.58 -18.28
CA THR A 247 -15.07 -14.06 -18.01
C THR A 247 -14.46 -14.70 -19.25
N LEU A 248 -13.12 -14.82 -19.32
CA LEU A 248 -12.47 -15.53 -20.45
C LEU A 248 -12.93 -16.99 -20.63
N SER A 249 -13.43 -17.65 -19.58
CA SER A 249 -13.98 -19.01 -19.69
C SER A 249 -15.43 -19.03 -20.20
N GLY A 250 -16.01 -17.87 -20.51
CA GLY A 250 -17.39 -17.71 -20.93
C GLY A 250 -18.41 -17.75 -19.79
N GLU A 251 -17.98 -17.86 -18.53
CA GLU A 251 -18.91 -17.72 -17.40
C GLU A 251 -19.38 -16.27 -17.30
N GLU A 252 -20.68 -16.11 -17.08
CA GLU A 252 -21.36 -14.82 -17.00
C GLU A 252 -21.77 -14.55 -15.55
N CYS A 253 -21.67 -13.28 -15.16
CA CYS A 253 -22.14 -12.82 -13.86
C CYS A 253 -22.92 -11.51 -14.02
N SER A 254 -23.97 -11.35 -13.21
CA SER A 254 -24.73 -10.11 -13.22
C SER A 254 -23.92 -8.94 -12.64
N ILE A 255 -24.22 -7.72 -13.07
CA ILE A 255 -23.63 -6.49 -12.51
C ILE A 255 -23.90 -6.42 -10.99
N SER A 256 -25.09 -6.83 -10.54
CA SER A 256 -25.46 -6.82 -9.11
C SER A 256 -24.57 -7.74 -8.27
N GLU A 257 -24.28 -8.94 -8.75
CA GLU A 257 -23.37 -9.87 -8.08
C GLU A 257 -21.94 -9.35 -8.05
N PHE A 258 -21.46 -8.78 -9.16
CA PHE A 258 -20.15 -8.13 -9.20
C PHE A 258 -20.05 -6.97 -8.19
N LEU A 259 -21.06 -6.10 -8.12
CA LEU A 259 -21.07 -4.97 -7.19
C LEU A 259 -20.99 -5.43 -5.73
N LYS A 260 -21.63 -6.56 -5.37
CA LYS A 260 -21.52 -7.12 -4.02
C LYS A 260 -20.07 -7.51 -3.68
N GLU A 261 -19.36 -8.12 -4.62
CA GLU A 261 -17.94 -8.48 -4.43
C GLU A 261 -17.05 -7.23 -4.33
N TYR A 262 -17.30 -6.24 -5.19
CA TYR A 262 -16.62 -4.95 -5.14
C TYR A 262 -16.81 -4.25 -3.78
N TYR A 263 -18.05 -4.19 -3.30
CA TYR A 263 -18.37 -3.57 -2.02
C TYR A 263 -17.81 -4.35 -0.83
N ARG A 264 -17.77 -5.68 -0.88
CA ARG A 264 -17.14 -6.52 0.15
C ARG A 264 -15.64 -6.24 0.27
N ILE A 265 -14.92 -6.10 -0.84
CA ILE A 265 -13.49 -5.75 -0.83
C ILE A 265 -13.26 -4.34 -0.26
N ASN A 266 -14.08 -3.36 -0.65
CA ASN A 266 -13.98 -2.01 -0.08
C ASN A 266 -14.25 -2.01 1.43
N ALA A 267 -15.30 -2.70 1.88
CA ALA A 267 -15.59 -2.84 3.30
C ALA A 267 -14.42 -3.50 4.05
N PHE A 268 -13.77 -4.50 3.44
CA PHE A 268 -12.61 -5.18 4.03
C PHE A 268 -11.44 -4.24 4.23
N LEU A 269 -11.11 -3.43 3.21
CA LEU A 269 -10.03 -2.43 3.28
C LEU A 269 -10.33 -1.31 4.30
N ILE A 270 -11.57 -0.82 4.33
CA ILE A 270 -12.00 0.18 5.34
C ILE A 270 -11.86 -0.42 6.74
N LYS A 271 -12.32 -1.66 6.94
CA LYS A 271 -12.24 -2.30 8.26
C LYS A 271 -10.81 -2.57 8.68
N TRP A 272 -9.94 -2.90 7.73
CA TRP A 272 -8.50 -2.99 7.97
C TRP A 272 -7.97 -1.66 8.52
N LEU A 273 -8.27 -0.54 7.88
CA LEU A 273 -7.85 0.78 8.36
C LEU A 273 -8.35 1.07 9.79
N GLU A 274 -9.62 0.79 10.08
CA GLU A 274 -10.18 0.99 11.43
C GLU A 274 -9.42 0.17 12.48
N LEU A 275 -9.14 -1.10 12.20
CA LEU A 275 -8.37 -1.96 13.10
C LEU A 275 -6.92 -1.50 13.25
N SER A 276 -6.32 -0.96 12.18
CA SER A 276 -4.97 -0.39 12.20
C SER A 276 -4.86 0.89 13.03
N ILE A 277 -5.91 1.73 13.02
CA ILE A 277 -5.97 2.95 13.83
C ILE A 277 -6.36 2.62 15.28
N GLY A 278 -7.13 1.54 15.49
CA GLY A 278 -7.71 1.17 16.78
C GLY A 278 -9.02 1.89 17.09
N CYS A 279 -9.69 2.46 16.08
CA CYS A 279 -11.00 3.09 16.21
C CYS A 279 -11.78 3.07 14.90
N ASN A 280 -13.08 3.37 14.96
CA ASN A 280 -13.89 3.54 13.76
C ASN A 280 -13.47 4.80 12.99
N ILE A 281 -13.66 4.79 11.66
CA ILE A 281 -13.30 5.94 10.82
C ILE A 281 -14.18 7.18 11.08
N ASP A 282 -15.36 6.97 11.66
CA ASP A 282 -16.31 8.01 12.04
C ASP A 282 -16.09 8.56 13.45
N ASP A 283 -15.08 8.04 14.18
CA ASP A 283 -14.72 8.51 15.51
C ASP A 283 -14.29 10.00 15.45
N PRO A 284 -14.86 10.90 16.27
CA PRO A 284 -14.46 12.32 16.30
C PRO A 284 -12.96 12.52 16.53
N GLU A 285 -12.31 11.61 17.26
CA GLU A 285 -10.89 11.64 17.61
C GLU A 285 -10.01 10.93 16.57
N VAL A 286 -10.56 10.38 15.48
CA VAL A 286 -9.81 9.56 14.51
C VAL A 286 -8.60 10.30 13.93
N THR A 287 -8.72 11.61 13.68
CA THR A 287 -7.62 12.42 13.14
C THR A 287 -6.48 12.54 14.15
N GLU A 288 -6.82 12.70 15.43
CA GLU A 288 -5.84 12.75 16.53
C GLU A 288 -5.17 11.39 16.71
N LYS A 289 -5.95 10.30 16.70
CA LYS A 289 -5.42 8.92 16.79
C LYS A 289 -4.46 8.58 15.65
N ILE A 290 -4.80 8.96 14.40
CA ILE A 290 -3.89 8.82 13.25
C ILE A 290 -2.62 9.64 13.48
N THR A 291 -2.74 10.89 13.91
CA THR A 291 -1.59 11.79 14.12
C THR A 291 -0.64 11.24 15.19
N THR A 292 -1.17 10.86 16.35
CA THR A 292 -0.41 10.27 17.45
C THR A 292 0.23 8.94 17.04
N GLY A 293 -0.54 8.06 16.40
CA GLY A 293 -0.04 6.78 15.90
C GLY A 293 1.09 6.94 14.89
N LEU A 294 1.03 7.93 13.99
CA LEU A 294 2.10 8.21 13.03
C LEU A 294 3.36 8.77 13.71
N LYS A 295 3.22 9.66 14.71
CA LYS A 295 4.36 10.12 15.53
C LYS A 295 5.09 8.95 16.18
N GLU A 296 4.34 8.07 16.82
CA GLU A 296 4.88 6.86 17.46
C GLU A 296 5.54 5.94 16.45
N TYR A 297 4.90 5.70 15.31
CA TYR A 297 5.45 4.92 14.20
C TYR A 297 6.83 5.43 13.78
N TYR A 298 6.95 6.72 13.49
CA TYR A 298 8.22 7.30 13.05
C TYR A 298 9.30 7.28 14.13
N SER A 299 8.92 7.47 15.40
CA SER A 299 9.83 7.37 16.55
C SER A 299 10.37 5.93 16.73
N ILE A 300 9.51 4.92 16.64
CA ILE A 300 9.88 3.50 16.72
C ILE A 300 10.82 3.14 15.57
N TYR A 301 10.48 3.52 14.34
CA TYR A 301 11.31 3.22 13.17
C TYR A 301 12.65 3.93 13.20
N SER A 302 12.70 5.18 13.66
CA SER A 302 13.97 5.88 13.90
C SER A 302 14.87 5.07 14.84
N THR A 303 14.33 4.61 15.96
CA THR A 303 15.08 3.80 16.95
C THR A 303 15.58 2.50 16.33
N ARG A 304 14.74 1.80 15.55
CA ARG A 304 15.14 0.59 14.82
C ARG A 304 16.31 0.87 13.88
N TYR A 305 16.22 1.90 13.05
CA TYR A 305 17.30 2.28 12.12
C TYR A 305 18.60 2.67 12.84
N ILE A 306 18.54 3.35 13.99
CA ILE A 306 19.72 3.63 14.82
C ILE A 306 20.34 2.34 15.33
N LYS A 307 19.55 1.43 15.89
CA LYS A 307 20.03 0.12 16.37
C LYS A 307 20.72 -0.65 15.23
N HIS A 308 20.16 -0.64 14.02
CA HIS A 308 20.77 -1.26 12.84
C HIS A 308 22.06 -0.56 12.39
N SER A 309 22.14 0.76 12.45
CA SER A 309 23.37 1.49 12.14
C SER A 309 24.53 1.12 13.08
N ARG A 310 24.22 0.65 14.31
CA ARG A 310 25.19 0.29 15.35
C ARG A 310 25.53 -1.20 15.37
N ALA A 311 24.56 -2.08 15.12
CA ALA A 311 24.71 -3.53 15.30
C ALA A 311 25.22 -4.29 14.06
N GLY A 312 25.29 -3.65 12.89
CA GLY A 312 25.53 -4.35 11.63
C GLY A 312 24.26 -5.03 11.09
N LEU A 313 24.31 -5.46 9.82
CA LEU A 313 23.14 -5.81 8.98
C LEU A 313 22.34 -7.01 9.52
N THR A 314 21.04 -6.83 9.72
CA THR A 314 20.05 -7.93 9.81
C THR A 314 19.22 -8.02 8.51
N PRO A 315 18.80 -9.23 8.08
CA PRO A 315 18.14 -9.46 6.79
C PRO A 315 16.83 -8.68 6.55
N HIS A 316 16.02 -8.44 7.59
CA HIS A 316 14.69 -7.82 7.41
C HIS A 316 14.72 -6.33 7.02
N PHE A 317 15.77 -5.59 7.40
CA PHE A 317 15.99 -4.21 6.92
C PHE A 317 16.78 -4.17 5.61
N TYR A 318 17.43 -5.28 5.25
CA TYR A 318 18.10 -5.48 3.97
C TYR A 318 17.08 -5.35 2.83
N ASN A 319 15.87 -5.90 2.94
CA ASN A 319 14.88 -5.82 1.87
C ASN A 319 14.32 -4.41 1.60
N PHE A 320 14.31 -3.51 2.59
CA PHE A 320 13.88 -2.11 2.39
C PHE A 320 15.01 -1.22 1.86
N VAL A 321 16.29 -1.53 2.11
CA VAL A 321 17.44 -0.70 1.67
C VAL A 321 18.28 -1.32 0.54
N VAL A 322 18.12 -2.61 0.26
CA VAL A 322 18.72 -3.29 -0.88
C VAL A 322 17.84 -3.22 -2.13
N SER A 323 16.52 -3.12 -1.99
CA SER A 323 15.65 -2.57 -3.06
C SER A 323 16.08 -1.16 -3.46
N ILE A 324 16.40 -0.29 -2.48
CA ILE A 324 16.96 1.05 -2.69
C ILE A 324 18.31 1.03 -3.46
N ARG A 325 19.13 -0.02 -3.30
CA ARG A 325 20.42 -0.16 -4.01
C ARG A 325 20.37 -0.93 -5.33
N LYS A 326 19.52 -1.95 -5.47
CA LYS A 326 19.50 -2.86 -6.63
C LYS A 326 18.76 -2.29 -7.85
N GLY A 327 17.90 -1.29 -7.66
CA GLY A 327 17.44 -0.42 -8.74
C GLY A 327 18.57 0.48 -9.27
N LYS A 328 18.37 1.19 -10.38
CA LYS A 328 19.34 2.16 -10.98
C LYS A 328 19.86 3.27 -10.03
N GLY A 329 19.54 3.24 -8.73
CA GLY A 329 20.14 4.03 -7.67
C GLY A 329 21.67 3.96 -7.67
N ASP A 330 22.29 2.81 -7.93
CA ASP A 330 23.76 2.73 -8.03
C ASP A 330 24.29 3.50 -9.25
N GLU A 331 23.63 3.46 -10.40
CA GLU A 331 24.02 4.20 -11.61
C GLU A 331 23.83 5.72 -11.44
N TYR A 332 22.76 6.13 -10.75
CA TYR A 332 22.48 7.53 -10.42
C TYR A 332 23.41 8.09 -9.34
N LEU A 333 23.66 7.34 -8.27
CA LEU A 333 24.61 7.70 -7.21
C LEU A 333 26.05 7.71 -7.73
N MET A 334 26.39 6.83 -8.67
CA MET A 334 27.66 6.84 -9.38
C MET A 334 27.78 8.06 -10.31
N LYS A 335 26.73 8.41 -11.08
CA LYS A 335 26.68 9.65 -11.88
C LYS A 335 26.81 10.91 -11.00
N GLN A 336 26.16 10.97 -9.84
CA GLN A 336 26.27 12.06 -8.88
C GLN A 336 27.66 12.14 -8.22
N ARG A 337 28.27 10.99 -7.86
CA ARG A 337 29.66 10.92 -7.36
C ARG A 337 30.67 11.35 -8.40
N ILE A 338 30.48 10.97 -9.66
CA ILE A 338 31.31 11.40 -10.79
C ILE A 338 31.14 12.91 -11.02
N LYS A 339 29.91 13.45 -11.02
CA LYS A 339 29.64 14.90 -11.16
C LYS A 339 30.32 15.71 -10.04
N ARG A 340 30.26 15.24 -8.79
CA ARG A 340 30.94 15.86 -7.63
C ARG A 340 32.47 15.76 -7.70
N LYS A 341 33.03 14.66 -8.20
CA LYS A 341 34.48 14.53 -8.46
C LYS A 341 34.96 15.44 -9.59
N ILE A 342 34.17 15.60 -10.66
CA ILE A 342 34.46 16.50 -11.78
C ILE A 342 34.39 17.97 -11.33
N LEU A 343 33.39 18.34 -10.53
CA LEU A 343 33.25 19.70 -9.98
C LEU A 343 34.36 20.07 -8.99
N ARG A 344 34.89 19.11 -8.22
CA ARG A 344 36.07 19.31 -7.35
C ARG A 344 37.39 19.40 -8.11
N LYS A 345 37.45 18.93 -9.35
CA LYS A 345 38.64 19.01 -10.22
C LYS A 345 38.64 20.23 -11.15
N ARG A 346 37.61 21.08 -11.12
CA ARG A 346 37.69 22.37 -11.83
C ARG A 346 38.73 23.24 -11.12
N PRO A 347 39.82 23.65 -11.78
CA PRO A 347 40.76 24.57 -11.18
C PRO A 347 40.00 25.86 -10.84
N LEU A 348 40.19 26.36 -9.62
CA LEU A 348 39.71 27.69 -9.24
C LEU A 348 40.22 28.69 -10.29
N PRO A 349 39.39 29.63 -10.77
CA PRO A 349 39.86 30.65 -11.70
C PRO A 349 41.02 31.37 -11.05
N LYS A 350 42.17 31.40 -11.75
CA LYS A 350 43.36 32.13 -11.32
C LYS A 350 42.92 33.55 -11.00
N ARG A 351 43.09 33.97 -9.74
CA ARG A 351 42.93 35.37 -9.35
C ARG A 351 43.91 36.18 -10.19
N HIS A 352 43.39 36.98 -11.13
CA HIS A 352 44.18 38.03 -11.73
C HIS A 352 44.51 39.04 -10.63
N CYS A 353 45.77 39.02 -10.17
CA CYS A 353 46.36 40.13 -9.45
C CYS A 353 46.40 41.33 -10.40
N TRP A 354 45.48 42.26 -10.23
CA TRP A 354 45.72 43.64 -10.61
C TRP A 354 46.43 44.30 -9.44
N ARG A 355 47.73 44.56 -9.59
CA ARG A 355 48.41 45.63 -8.87
C ARG A 355 49.08 46.52 -9.91
N LYS A 356 48.87 47.82 -9.72
CA LYS A 356 49.52 48.93 -10.42
C LYS A 356 51.03 48.80 -10.39
#